data_AF-A0A8S9U888-F1
#
_entry.id   AF-A0A8S9U888-F1
#
_cell.length_a   1.000
_cell.length_b   1.000
_cell.length_c   1.000
_cell.angle_alpha   90.00
_cell.angle_beta   90.00
_cell.angle_gamma   90.00
#
_symmetry.space_group_name_H-M   'P 1'
#
loop_
_entity.id
_entity.type
_entity.pdbx_description
1 polymer ?
#
loop_
_entity_poly.entity_id
_entity_poly.type
_entity_poly.pdbx_seq_one_letter_code
_entity_poly.pdbx_strand_id
1 'polypeptide(L)'
;MAPVRVTPTRGDGTRALMALSKWASRHAEKHSLSWKKVITPAALIEKTHARQLAARDKVFERHLPFSWLRFFIGAVSLALVFSDVLRSGVGVSNLQDVYPSLQPDEVVSFDTSWDYLVFASTEEEARKGSTTARVWSYKYDSTSITWRAFARFLSAPDFPDCFLYTSQCPTQSFSGEVAFRMIDSHVISRLNRDFGLQSGPVGLTLRSENEYVDRLHQFILPTWFININWRTNQALYYSPELLATTNARTICFPIIGNRIRMPRFCHELWTNFDGSCAPDDAKGRSVGLLHVHTMTRVRDVQRRFPNATLDLTLLESQEDMQICRGGLTSLGFKRSDVSAIWYKVVAALRSIGQGYFLLRGLGLMLSCYFVHGVTKSQKKIPTWTRMRKARHLFMKVPTQCVVFGSPFPVSCYVLAHLLDAPFTYDVLESNFFSQGGVLDIHLEAFISYAVVQMRNVWIYALLWHMVVTVTTSRWLARSNQSNSGIIGVPEFLLSAFSSITLIAQYRSTSFRSSKILRTMVLPSNLGRAWVTTKYQYSFAHRGSGSVLLGGVIIDLKFLICFVLVVAGTWVVRVLWLKCLTAQDVEQRDRFSQCSDSCAVLGWSLMAYCEYVCSLDKRFLLYPR
;
A
#
# COMPACT_ATOMS: atom_id res chain seq x y z
N MET A 1 -2.58 -77.05 -71.25
CA MET A 1 -2.47 -77.65 -69.92
C MET A 1 -3.83 -78.23 -69.55
N ALA A 2 -3.88 -79.51 -69.18
CA ALA A 2 -5.06 -80.20 -68.66
C ALA A 2 -5.30 -79.83 -67.15
N PRO A 3 -6.29 -80.39 -66.45
CA PRO A 3 -7.42 -79.68 -65.83
C PRO A 3 -7.32 -79.57 -64.30
N VAL A 4 -8.20 -78.78 -63.65
CA VAL A 4 -8.59 -79.05 -62.25
C VAL A 4 -10.10 -78.86 -62.09
N ARG A 5 -10.78 -79.98 -61.88
CA ARG A 5 -12.18 -80.08 -61.44
C ARG A 5 -12.15 -80.16 -59.92
N VAL A 6 -12.77 -79.21 -59.22
CA VAL A 6 -13.08 -79.33 -57.79
C VAL A 6 -14.58 -79.47 -57.64
N THR A 7 -15.00 -80.63 -57.11
CA THR A 7 -16.38 -80.93 -56.71
C THR A 7 -16.72 -80.18 -55.41
N PRO A 8 -17.97 -79.69 -55.23
CA PRO A 8 -18.37 -79.02 -54.01
C PRO A 8 -18.70 -80.04 -52.93
N THR A 9 -18.02 -79.96 -51.79
CA THR A 9 -18.36 -80.68 -50.57
C THR A 9 -19.60 -80.07 -49.93
N ARG A 10 -20.65 -80.90 -49.89
CA ARG A 10 -21.91 -80.70 -49.17
C ARG A 10 -21.61 -80.65 -47.66
N GLY A 11 -21.70 -79.48 -47.01
CA GLY A 11 -21.46 -79.43 -45.56
C GLY A 11 -21.64 -78.12 -44.78
N ASP A 12 -21.63 -76.93 -45.40
CA ASP A 12 -21.49 -75.68 -44.62
C ASP A 12 -22.71 -74.72 -44.62
N GLY A 13 -23.77 -75.01 -45.36
CA GLY A 13 -24.95 -74.14 -45.44
C GLY A 13 -25.77 -74.06 -44.14
N THR A 14 -25.79 -75.14 -43.35
CA THR A 14 -26.63 -75.24 -42.14
C THR A 14 -26.02 -74.55 -40.91
N ARG A 15 -24.69 -74.43 -40.82
CA ARG A 15 -24.05 -73.67 -39.72
C ARG A 15 -24.16 -72.17 -39.91
N ALA A 16 -24.03 -71.67 -41.14
CA ALA A 16 -24.20 -70.25 -41.45
C ALA A 16 -25.65 -69.77 -41.18
N LEU A 17 -26.64 -70.59 -41.54
CA LEU A 17 -28.06 -70.30 -41.27
C LEU A 17 -28.40 -70.33 -39.77
N MET A 18 -27.83 -71.26 -38.99
CA MET A 18 -28.01 -71.26 -37.53
C MET A 18 -27.29 -70.09 -36.84
N ALA A 19 -26.14 -69.65 -37.34
CA ALA A 19 -25.45 -68.47 -36.81
C ALA A 19 -26.25 -67.19 -37.09
N LEU A 20 -26.81 -67.06 -38.29
CA LEU A 20 -27.67 -65.94 -38.68
C LEU A 20 -29.00 -65.94 -37.91
N SER A 21 -29.64 -67.09 -37.69
CA SER A 21 -30.90 -67.15 -36.92
C SER A 21 -30.68 -66.82 -35.44
N LYS A 22 -29.55 -67.26 -34.86
CA LYS A 22 -29.18 -66.96 -33.47
C LYS A 22 -28.76 -65.50 -33.29
N TRP A 23 -28.12 -64.91 -34.30
CA TRP A 23 -27.83 -63.47 -34.33
C TRP A 23 -29.12 -62.64 -34.47
N ALA A 24 -30.02 -63.01 -35.39
CA ALA A 24 -31.30 -62.35 -35.59
C ALA A 24 -32.22 -62.44 -34.37
N SER A 25 -32.26 -63.60 -33.69
CA SER A 25 -33.01 -63.81 -32.44
C SER A 25 -32.48 -62.92 -31.31
N ARG A 26 -31.17 -62.85 -31.10
CA ARG A 26 -30.56 -61.96 -30.10
C ARG A 26 -30.74 -60.48 -30.46
N HIS A 27 -30.75 -60.15 -31.75
CA HIS A 27 -30.96 -58.79 -32.19
C HIS A 27 -32.43 -58.34 -32.01
N ALA A 28 -33.38 -59.24 -32.29
CA ALA A 28 -34.81 -59.03 -32.07
C ALA A 28 -35.16 -58.94 -30.58
N GLU A 29 -34.53 -59.75 -29.72
CA GLU A 29 -34.73 -59.70 -28.27
C GLU A 29 -34.17 -58.41 -27.66
N LYS A 30 -33.01 -57.94 -28.16
CA LYS A 30 -32.41 -56.65 -27.75
C LYS A 30 -33.25 -55.44 -28.19
N HIS A 31 -33.95 -55.52 -29.32
CA HIS A 31 -34.83 -54.46 -29.79
C HIS A 31 -36.24 -54.52 -29.18
N SER A 32 -36.79 -55.70 -28.87
CA SER A 32 -38.13 -55.83 -28.27
C SER A 32 -38.15 -55.36 -26.80
N LEU A 33 -37.04 -55.54 -26.07
CA LEU A 33 -36.88 -55.02 -24.71
C LEU A 33 -36.65 -53.49 -24.66
N SER A 34 -36.27 -52.87 -25.78
CA SER A 34 -36.02 -51.42 -25.85
C SER A 34 -37.29 -50.59 -26.09
N TRP A 35 -38.39 -51.20 -26.56
CA TRP A 35 -39.59 -50.47 -26.97
C TRP A 35 -40.73 -50.45 -25.94
N LYS A 36 -40.60 -51.18 -24.83
CA LYS A 36 -41.58 -51.24 -23.73
C LYS A 36 -41.13 -50.54 -22.44
N LYS A 37 -40.44 -49.40 -22.55
CA LYS A 37 -40.44 -48.40 -21.46
C LYS A 37 -41.13 -47.16 -21.98
N VAL A 38 -42.37 -46.95 -21.53
CA VAL A 38 -43.02 -45.65 -21.60
C VAL A 38 -42.10 -44.68 -20.84
N ILE A 39 -41.30 -43.92 -21.58
CA ILE A 39 -40.42 -42.91 -21.02
C ILE A 39 -41.35 -41.75 -20.65
N THR A 40 -41.76 -41.69 -19.39
CA THR A 40 -42.48 -40.53 -18.87
C THR A 40 -41.58 -39.29 -19.00
N PRO A 41 -42.15 -38.09 -19.22
CA PRO A 41 -41.37 -36.85 -19.29
C PRO A 41 -40.46 -36.65 -18.07
N ALA A 42 -40.93 -37.07 -16.89
CA ALA A 42 -40.15 -37.08 -15.65
C ALA A 42 -38.91 -37.98 -15.73
N ALA A 43 -39.03 -39.20 -16.27
CA ALA A 43 -37.90 -40.11 -16.45
C ALA A 43 -36.92 -39.62 -17.53
N LEU A 44 -37.41 -38.90 -18.55
CA LEU A 44 -36.56 -38.24 -19.53
C LEU A 44 -35.77 -37.11 -18.87
N ILE A 45 -36.44 -36.19 -18.15
CA ILE A 45 -35.83 -35.07 -17.42
C ILE A 45 -34.78 -35.57 -16.42
N GLU A 46 -35.08 -36.60 -15.64
CA GLU A 46 -34.14 -37.20 -14.70
C GLU A 46 -32.88 -37.75 -15.41
N LYS A 47 -33.07 -38.39 -16.57
CA LYS A 47 -31.98 -38.95 -17.38
C LYS A 47 -31.16 -37.86 -18.08
N THR A 48 -31.76 -36.77 -18.54
CA THR A 48 -31.05 -35.60 -19.08
C THR A 48 -30.28 -34.89 -17.97
N HIS A 49 -30.88 -34.72 -16.78
CA HIS A 49 -30.23 -34.11 -15.63
C HIS A 49 -29.04 -34.95 -15.14
N ALA A 50 -29.19 -36.28 -15.07
CA ALA A 50 -28.11 -37.20 -14.73
C ALA A 50 -26.96 -37.16 -15.76
N ARG A 51 -27.27 -37.06 -17.06
CA ARG A 51 -26.25 -36.89 -18.12
C ARG A 51 -25.54 -35.55 -18.04
N GLN A 52 -26.27 -34.47 -17.76
CA GLN A 52 -25.70 -33.14 -17.57
C GLN A 52 -24.80 -33.09 -16.32
N LEU A 53 -25.20 -33.74 -15.22
CA LEU A 53 -24.38 -33.89 -14.03
C LEU A 53 -23.11 -34.70 -14.32
N ALA A 54 -23.21 -35.83 -15.02
CA ALA A 54 -22.05 -36.65 -15.37
C ALA A 54 -21.10 -35.94 -16.37
N ALA A 55 -21.63 -35.15 -17.29
CA ALA A 55 -20.83 -34.31 -18.18
C ALA A 55 -20.13 -33.18 -17.41
N ARG A 56 -20.84 -32.54 -16.48
CA ARG A 56 -20.27 -31.52 -15.58
C ARG A 56 -19.16 -32.09 -14.71
N ASP A 57 -19.35 -33.28 -14.12
CA ASP A 57 -18.34 -33.94 -13.28
C ASP A 57 -17.04 -34.20 -14.07
N LYS A 58 -17.16 -34.67 -15.31
CA LYS A 58 -16.01 -34.86 -16.22
C LYS A 58 -15.31 -33.56 -16.59
N VAL A 59 -16.06 -32.46 -16.74
CA VAL A 59 -15.52 -31.12 -17.02
C VAL A 59 -14.81 -30.58 -15.77
N PHE A 60 -15.40 -30.69 -14.59
CA PHE A 60 -14.78 -30.26 -13.32
C PHE A 60 -13.49 -31.03 -13.02
N GLU A 61 -13.47 -32.34 -13.21
CA GLU A 61 -12.27 -33.17 -13.03
C GLU A 61 -11.16 -32.84 -14.04
N ARG A 62 -11.49 -32.52 -15.30
CA ARG A 62 -10.50 -32.15 -16.32
C ARG A 62 -9.96 -30.74 -16.19
N HIS A 63 -10.77 -29.79 -15.71
CA HIS A 63 -10.41 -28.36 -15.74
C HIS A 63 -9.92 -27.82 -14.38
N LEU A 64 -10.16 -28.51 -13.28
CA LEU A 64 -9.71 -28.12 -11.93
C LEU A 64 -9.02 -29.29 -11.21
N PRO A 65 -7.84 -29.73 -11.67
CA PRO A 65 -7.06 -30.74 -10.95
C PRO A 65 -6.69 -30.23 -9.56
N PHE A 66 -6.74 -31.12 -8.58
CA PHE A 66 -6.32 -30.81 -7.22
C PHE A 66 -4.84 -30.41 -7.22
N SER A 67 -4.56 -29.21 -6.71
CA SER A 67 -3.20 -28.68 -6.62
C SER A 67 -2.86 -28.46 -5.14
N TRP A 68 -1.84 -29.17 -4.66
CA TRP A 68 -1.33 -28.99 -3.30
C TRP A 68 -0.89 -27.54 -3.05
N LEU A 69 -0.32 -26.88 -4.05
CA LEU A 69 0.06 -25.46 -3.95
C LEU A 69 -1.16 -24.57 -3.70
N ARG A 70 -2.24 -24.73 -4.48
CA ARG A 70 -3.50 -23.98 -4.26
C ARG A 70 -4.10 -24.27 -2.89
N PHE A 71 -4.02 -25.53 -2.45
CA PHE A 71 -4.48 -25.93 -1.12
C PHE A 71 -3.71 -25.20 -0.01
N PHE A 72 -2.36 -25.22 -0.04
CA PHE A 72 -1.56 -24.54 0.97
C PHE A 72 -1.79 -23.03 0.96
N ILE A 73 -1.79 -22.40 -0.21
CA ILE A 73 -2.03 -20.95 -0.31
C ILE A 73 -3.44 -20.60 0.16
N GLY A 74 -4.45 -21.38 -0.23
CA GLY A 74 -5.84 -21.18 0.19
C GLY A 74 -6.02 -21.35 1.71
N ALA A 75 -5.43 -22.39 2.30
CA ALA A 75 -5.47 -22.62 3.74
C ALA A 75 -4.79 -21.49 4.53
N VAL A 76 -3.61 -21.05 4.08
CA VAL A 76 -2.89 -19.92 4.68
C VAL A 76 -3.70 -18.62 4.54
N SER A 77 -4.29 -18.36 3.36
CA SER A 77 -5.13 -17.18 3.13
C SER A 77 -6.36 -17.18 4.04
N LEU A 78 -7.00 -18.34 4.20
CA LEU A 78 -8.16 -18.49 5.10
C LEU A 78 -7.75 -18.29 6.56
N ALA A 79 -6.60 -18.82 6.98
CA ALA A 79 -6.05 -18.64 8.32
C ALA A 79 -5.69 -17.16 8.59
N LEU A 80 -5.16 -16.45 7.61
CA LEU A 80 -4.87 -15.01 7.71
C LEU A 80 -6.15 -14.18 7.84
N VAL A 81 -7.20 -14.50 7.06
CA VAL A 81 -8.50 -13.82 7.17
C VAL A 81 -9.18 -14.13 8.50
N PHE A 82 -9.11 -15.37 8.98
CA PHE A 82 -9.69 -15.76 10.28
C PHE A 82 -8.87 -15.31 11.49
N SER A 83 -7.61 -14.92 11.31
CA SER A 83 -6.82 -14.30 12.38
C SER A 83 -6.90 -12.77 12.36
N ASP A 84 -7.67 -12.16 11.44
CA ASP A 84 -7.64 -10.70 11.29
C ASP A 84 -8.11 -9.96 12.54
N VAL A 85 -9.24 -10.31 13.19
CA VAL A 85 -9.67 -9.68 14.46
C VAL A 85 -8.68 -9.90 15.60
N LEU A 86 -8.12 -11.12 15.73
CA LEU A 86 -7.11 -11.43 16.74
C LEU A 86 -5.82 -10.61 16.55
N ARG A 87 -5.47 -10.34 15.30
CA ARG A 87 -4.28 -9.57 14.90
C ARG A 87 -4.52 -8.06 14.83
N SER A 88 -5.76 -7.60 14.65
CA SER A 88 -6.11 -6.21 14.32
C SER A 88 -6.63 -5.36 15.47
N GLY A 89 -6.92 -5.92 16.65
CA GLY A 89 -7.22 -5.09 17.80
C GLY A 89 -8.27 -5.63 18.75
N VAL A 90 -7.83 -6.50 19.65
CA VAL A 90 -8.37 -6.55 21.02
C VAL A 90 -7.34 -5.98 22.03
N GLY A 91 -6.16 -5.55 21.58
CA GLY A 91 -4.99 -5.36 22.45
C GLY A 91 -4.69 -3.93 22.93
N VAL A 92 -5.13 -2.86 22.25
CA VAL A 92 -4.82 -1.49 22.67
C VAL A 92 -6.10 -0.82 23.19
N SER A 93 -6.37 -1.00 24.48
CA SER A 93 -7.47 -0.31 25.17
C SER A 93 -7.16 1.16 25.45
N ASN A 94 -5.88 1.52 25.52
CA ASN A 94 -5.40 2.87 25.78
C ASN A 94 -4.15 3.16 24.94
N LEU A 95 -4.19 4.22 24.12
CA LEU A 95 -3.05 4.65 23.32
C LEU A 95 -1.90 5.17 24.20
N GLN A 96 -2.20 5.66 25.41
CA GLN A 96 -1.19 6.14 26.35
C GLN A 96 -0.30 5.02 26.91
N ASP A 97 -0.72 3.76 26.77
CA ASP A 97 0.10 2.60 27.16
C ASP A 97 1.22 2.35 26.14
N VAL A 98 1.07 2.88 24.91
CA VAL A 98 1.98 2.65 23.77
C VAL A 98 2.71 3.93 23.37
N TYR A 99 2.06 5.09 23.48
CA TYR A 99 2.61 6.38 23.07
C TYR A 99 2.72 7.35 24.25
N PRO A 100 3.81 8.13 24.36
CA PRO A 100 3.93 9.18 25.37
C PRO A 100 2.78 10.19 25.28
N SER A 101 2.11 10.45 26.40
CA SER A 101 1.02 11.41 26.49
C SER A 101 1.55 12.82 26.74
N LEU A 102 1.26 13.77 25.84
CA LEU A 102 1.52 15.20 26.03
C LEU A 102 0.42 15.86 26.86
N GLN A 103 -0.83 15.45 26.64
CA GLN A 103 -2.04 15.88 27.34
C GLN A 103 -3.04 14.70 27.38
N PRO A 104 -4.08 14.72 28.24
CA PRO A 104 -5.04 13.62 28.34
C PRO A 104 -5.58 13.10 27.00
N ASP A 105 -5.67 13.96 25.97
CA ASP A 105 -6.15 13.63 24.63
C ASP A 105 -5.09 13.83 23.50
N GLU A 106 -3.82 14.09 23.84
CA GLU A 106 -2.72 14.32 22.87
C GLU A 106 -1.53 13.40 23.18
N VAL A 107 -1.14 12.53 22.26
CA VAL A 107 -0.04 11.55 22.38
C VAL A 107 1.02 11.76 21.30
N VAL A 108 2.32 11.61 21.54
CA VAL A 108 3.33 11.79 20.48
C VAL A 108 3.41 10.54 19.62
N SER A 109 3.19 10.67 18.29
CA SER A 109 3.28 9.56 17.34
C SER A 109 4.72 9.11 17.02
N PHE A 110 5.72 9.77 17.59
CA PHE A 110 7.15 9.49 17.39
C PHE A 110 7.69 8.81 18.65
N ASP A 111 8.31 7.65 18.46
CA ASP A 111 8.85 6.83 19.55
C ASP A 111 10.05 7.50 20.23
N THR A 112 10.83 8.30 19.48
CA THR A 112 12.01 9.01 20.02
C THR A 112 12.27 10.33 19.31
N SER A 113 12.93 11.25 20.02
CA SER A 113 13.62 12.38 19.42
C SER A 113 14.94 11.92 18.81
N TRP A 114 15.16 12.17 17.53
CA TRP A 114 16.40 11.76 16.86
C TRP A 114 17.61 12.58 17.34
N ASP A 115 18.53 11.91 18.05
CA ASP A 115 19.81 12.49 18.46
C ASP A 115 20.80 12.47 17.29
N TYR A 116 20.93 13.59 16.58
CA TYR A 116 21.95 13.75 15.55
C TYR A 116 23.32 13.89 16.19
N LEU A 117 24.27 13.06 15.73
CA LEU A 117 25.66 13.18 16.18
C LEU A 117 26.20 14.58 15.83
N VAL A 118 26.37 15.41 16.86
CA VAL A 118 26.97 16.73 16.75
C VAL A 118 28.43 16.62 17.14
N PHE A 119 29.35 16.99 16.24
CA PHE A 119 30.74 17.16 16.60
C PHE A 119 30.97 18.58 17.11
N ALA A 120 31.81 18.73 18.12
CA ALA A 120 32.33 20.02 18.55
C ALA A 120 33.72 20.18 17.94
N SER A 121 33.93 21.25 17.17
CA SER A 121 35.21 21.55 16.56
C SER A 121 35.51 23.03 16.64
N THR A 122 36.79 23.40 16.63
CA THR A 122 37.23 24.78 16.40
C THR A 122 37.45 25.01 14.91
N GLU A 123 37.46 26.28 14.49
CA GLU A 123 37.78 26.66 13.11
C GLU A 123 39.17 26.13 12.69
N GLU A 124 40.15 26.17 13.61
CA GLU A 124 41.50 25.69 13.35
C GLU A 124 41.54 24.18 13.08
N GLU A 125 40.83 23.38 13.87
CA GLU A 125 40.68 21.94 13.66
C GLU A 125 39.98 21.64 12.33
N ALA A 126 38.92 22.39 12.02
CA ALA A 126 38.17 22.25 10.78
C ALA A 126 39.03 22.56 9.54
N ARG A 127 39.89 23.59 9.61
CA ARG A 127 40.83 23.96 8.55
C ARG A 127 41.97 22.94 8.38
N LYS A 128 42.38 22.27 9.48
CA LYS A 128 43.31 21.13 9.44
C LYS A 128 42.69 19.88 8.82
N GLY A 129 41.39 19.88 8.52
CA GLY A 129 40.68 18.78 7.88
C GLY A 129 40.40 17.60 8.82
N SER A 130 40.51 17.78 10.15
CA SER A 130 40.26 16.71 11.11
C SER A 130 38.77 16.40 11.31
N THR A 131 37.88 17.27 10.81
CA THR A 131 36.43 17.13 10.96
C THR A 131 35.70 17.13 9.63
N THR A 132 34.70 16.26 9.52
CA THR A 132 33.86 16.12 8.33
C THR A 132 32.38 16.05 8.72
N ALA A 133 31.52 16.60 7.86
CA ALA A 133 30.07 16.60 8.02
C ALA A 133 29.41 15.78 6.90
N ARG A 134 28.26 15.16 7.19
CA ARG A 134 27.51 14.36 6.21
C ARG A 134 26.64 15.28 5.36
N VAL A 135 26.70 15.13 4.04
CA VAL A 135 25.84 15.88 3.09
C VAL A 135 24.35 15.61 3.37
N TRP A 136 24.00 14.40 3.81
CA TRP A 136 22.63 14.05 4.17
C TRP A 136 21.96 15.06 5.10
N SER A 137 22.65 15.39 6.20
CA SER A 137 22.15 16.27 7.25
C SER A 137 21.95 17.73 6.80
N TYR A 138 22.50 18.12 5.64
CA TYR A 138 22.45 19.50 5.12
C TYR A 138 21.69 19.62 3.78
N LYS A 139 21.41 18.49 3.10
CA LYS A 139 20.72 18.46 1.80
C LYS A 139 19.39 17.71 1.81
N TYR A 140 19.31 16.55 2.46
CA TYR A 140 18.18 15.63 2.28
C TYR A 140 17.26 15.57 3.49
N ASP A 141 17.81 15.85 4.68
CA ASP A 141 17.10 15.81 5.94
C ASP A 141 16.05 16.93 6.08
N SER A 142 14.98 16.72 6.85
CA SER A 142 13.97 17.76 7.08
C SER A 142 14.53 18.94 7.89
N THR A 143 15.49 18.69 8.79
CA THR A 143 16.17 19.71 9.61
C THR A 143 16.97 20.70 8.75
N SER A 144 17.48 20.26 7.60
CA SER A 144 18.26 21.07 6.68
C SER A 144 17.45 22.07 5.85
N ILE A 145 16.12 21.93 5.81
CA ILE A 145 15.23 22.78 5.01
C ILE A 145 15.34 24.25 5.46
N THR A 146 15.35 24.52 6.78
CA THR A 146 15.44 25.88 7.29
C THR A 146 16.73 26.56 6.85
N TRP A 147 17.87 25.89 7.01
CA TRP A 147 19.17 26.39 6.58
C TRP A 147 19.16 26.78 5.10
N ARG A 148 18.72 25.86 4.23
CA ARG A 148 18.64 26.14 2.80
C ARG A 148 17.64 27.24 2.45
N ALA A 149 16.53 27.36 3.18
CA ALA A 149 15.53 28.39 2.93
C ALA A 149 16.10 29.78 3.19
N PHE A 150 16.82 29.95 4.30
CA PHE A 150 17.53 31.20 4.58
C PHE A 150 18.72 31.41 3.64
N ALA A 151 19.46 30.37 3.28
CA ALA A 151 20.59 30.47 2.33
C ALA A 151 20.12 31.02 0.99
N ARG A 152 19.06 30.43 0.45
CA ARG A 152 18.46 30.84 -0.82
C ARG A 152 17.87 32.25 -0.75
N PHE A 153 17.18 32.59 0.35
CA PHE A 153 16.56 33.90 0.50
C PHE A 153 17.57 35.03 0.70
N LEU A 154 18.64 34.78 1.46
CA LEU A 154 19.71 35.75 1.73
C LEU A 154 20.79 35.74 0.65
N SER A 155 20.71 34.83 -0.33
CA SER A 155 21.75 34.62 -1.34
C SER A 155 23.13 34.40 -0.72
N ALA A 156 23.21 33.52 0.29
CA ALA A 156 24.43 33.24 1.02
C ALA A 156 25.49 32.63 0.09
N PRO A 157 26.62 33.33 -0.18
CA PRO A 157 27.58 32.94 -1.22
C PRO A 157 28.35 31.65 -0.89
N ASP A 158 28.56 31.36 0.39
CA ASP A 158 29.35 30.21 0.84
C ASP A 158 28.53 28.92 0.95
N PHE A 159 27.24 28.97 0.60
CA PHE A 159 26.39 27.79 0.61
C PHE A 159 26.62 26.99 -0.68
N PRO A 160 27.09 25.73 -0.61
CA PRO A 160 27.34 24.95 -1.81
C PRO A 160 26.09 24.78 -2.67
N ASP A 161 26.22 25.03 -3.97
CA ASP A 161 25.18 24.84 -4.99
C ASP A 161 24.51 23.47 -4.89
N CYS A 162 25.32 22.45 -4.60
CA CYS A 162 24.83 21.09 -4.54
C CYS A 162 23.79 20.89 -3.41
N PHE A 163 23.86 21.66 -2.32
CA PHE A 163 22.87 21.63 -1.24
C PHE A 163 21.57 22.31 -1.66
N LEU A 164 21.64 23.35 -2.49
CA LEU A 164 20.47 24.05 -3.04
C LEU A 164 19.78 23.31 -4.20
N TYR A 165 20.24 22.10 -4.53
CA TYR A 165 19.75 21.30 -5.66
C TYR A 165 19.97 21.98 -7.03
N THR A 166 20.96 22.86 -7.15
CA THR A 166 21.40 23.43 -8.43
C THR A 166 22.44 22.55 -9.12
N SER A 167 23.19 21.74 -8.36
CA SER A 167 24.14 20.75 -8.87
C SER A 167 24.14 19.44 -8.05
N GLN A 168 24.83 18.41 -8.55
CA GLN A 168 25.03 17.16 -7.82
C GLN A 168 26.21 17.29 -6.86
N CYS A 169 26.09 16.74 -5.65
CA CYS A 169 27.20 16.81 -4.69
C CYS A 169 28.29 15.80 -5.09
N PRO A 170 29.57 16.18 -5.07
CA PRO A 170 30.67 15.33 -5.53
C PRO A 170 30.90 14.14 -4.59
N THR A 171 30.68 14.34 -3.29
CA THR A 171 30.94 13.36 -2.23
C THR A 171 29.76 13.29 -1.25
N GLN A 172 29.69 12.24 -0.44
CA GLN A 172 28.66 12.07 0.60
C GLN A 172 28.97 12.82 1.90
N SER A 173 30.19 13.33 2.04
CA SER A 173 30.66 14.17 3.14
C SER A 173 31.38 15.41 2.62
N PHE A 174 31.49 16.43 3.45
CA PHE A 174 32.20 17.67 3.18
C PHE A 174 33.05 18.09 4.39
N SER A 175 34.05 18.95 4.17
CA SER A 175 34.97 19.38 5.24
C SER A 175 34.27 20.24 6.28
N GLY A 176 34.76 20.18 7.53
CA GLY A 176 34.30 21.07 8.60
C GLY A 176 34.46 22.54 8.23
N GLU A 177 35.52 22.92 7.49
CA GLU A 177 35.75 24.30 7.05
C GLU A 177 34.57 24.86 6.24
N VAL A 178 34.01 24.07 5.31
CA VAL A 178 32.84 24.48 4.54
C VAL A 178 31.62 24.64 5.46
N ALA A 179 31.47 23.79 6.49
CA ALA A 179 30.40 23.94 7.48
C ALA A 179 30.51 25.27 8.26
N PHE A 180 31.72 25.65 8.68
CA PHE A 180 31.96 26.94 9.34
C PHE A 180 31.63 28.12 8.42
N ARG A 181 32.13 28.12 7.18
CA ARG A 181 31.80 29.18 6.21
C ARG A 181 30.30 29.32 5.97
N MET A 182 29.56 28.20 5.90
CA MET A 182 28.10 28.24 5.77
C MET A 182 27.43 28.92 6.98
N ILE A 183 27.90 28.65 8.20
CA ILE A 183 27.39 29.27 9.43
C ILE A 183 27.67 30.77 9.42
N ASP A 184 28.91 31.17 9.11
CA ASP A 184 29.32 32.57 9.08
C ASP A 184 28.53 33.35 8.03
N SER A 185 28.38 32.78 6.83
CA SER A 185 27.59 33.37 5.75
C SER A 185 26.13 33.61 6.17
N HIS A 186 25.55 32.71 6.97
CA HIS A 186 24.21 32.89 7.55
C HIS A 186 24.13 34.00 8.58
N VAL A 187 25.09 34.07 9.50
CA VAL A 187 25.11 35.06 10.57
C VAL A 187 25.39 36.45 9.97
N ILE A 188 26.40 36.57 9.11
CA ILE A 188 26.84 37.82 8.49
C ILE A 188 25.77 38.40 7.55
N SER A 189 25.18 37.58 6.66
CA SER A 189 24.13 38.06 5.74
C SER A 189 22.88 38.55 6.46
N ARG A 190 22.66 38.09 7.69
CA ARG A 190 21.54 38.50 8.55
C ARG A 190 21.84 39.79 9.30
N LEU A 191 23.04 39.92 9.86
CA LEU A 191 23.50 41.12 10.56
C LEU A 191 23.43 42.35 9.65
N ASN A 192 23.77 42.22 8.37
CA ASN A 192 23.78 43.34 7.43
C ASN A 192 22.40 43.91 7.05
N ARG A 193 21.28 43.27 7.39
CA ARG A 193 19.97 43.62 6.82
C ARG A 193 19.01 44.34 7.77
N ASP A 194 19.16 44.22 9.10
CA ASP A 194 18.15 44.69 10.07
C ASP A 194 18.74 45.24 11.38
N PHE A 195 19.61 46.25 11.33
CA PHE A 195 19.98 47.01 12.53
C PHE A 195 19.07 48.23 12.73
N GLY A 196 17.99 48.03 13.46
CA GLY A 196 17.40 49.07 14.31
C GLY A 196 17.65 48.72 15.78
N LEU A 197 17.85 49.72 16.66
CA LEU A 197 17.88 49.49 18.11
C LEU A 197 16.56 48.86 18.55
N GLN A 198 16.53 47.53 18.73
CA GLN A 198 15.37 46.80 19.23
C GLN A 198 15.69 46.21 20.60
N SER A 199 14.74 46.27 21.52
CA SER A 199 14.81 45.75 22.89
C SER A 199 14.68 44.22 22.99
N GLY A 200 14.88 43.49 21.87
CA GLY A 200 14.67 42.05 21.77
C GLY A 200 15.40 41.41 20.58
N PRO A 201 15.27 40.09 20.39
CA PRO A 201 16.00 39.35 19.36
C PRO A 201 15.53 39.77 17.96
N VAL A 202 16.50 39.89 17.05
CA VAL A 202 16.25 40.25 15.64
C VAL A 202 15.74 39.03 14.90
N GLY A 203 14.48 39.08 14.48
CA GLY A 203 13.78 37.97 13.88
C GLY A 203 13.44 38.16 12.41
N LEU A 204 13.61 37.09 11.63
CA LEU A 204 13.12 36.96 10.26
C LEU A 204 12.33 35.67 10.16
N THR A 205 11.14 35.77 9.60
CA THR A 205 10.25 34.62 9.39
C THR A 205 10.05 34.46 7.89
N LEU A 206 10.37 33.27 7.39
CA LEU A 206 10.16 32.89 6.01
C LEU A 206 9.14 31.77 5.94
N ARG A 207 8.39 31.73 4.84
CA ARG A 207 7.56 30.60 4.49
C ARG A 207 8.11 30.00 3.21
N SER A 208 8.41 28.71 3.24
CA SER A 208 9.01 27.99 2.13
C SER A 208 8.04 26.95 1.58
N GLU A 209 8.06 26.83 0.26
CA GLU A 209 7.41 25.77 -0.48
C GLU A 209 8.47 24.76 -0.91
N ASN A 210 8.25 23.49 -0.58
CA ASN A 210 9.22 22.44 -0.80
C ASN A 210 8.55 21.27 -1.50
N GLU A 211 9.19 20.73 -2.53
CA GLU A 211 8.84 19.37 -2.99
C GLU A 211 9.36 18.38 -1.95
N TYR A 212 8.58 17.34 -1.65
CA TYR A 212 9.00 16.29 -0.72
C TYR A 212 8.85 14.92 -1.38
N VAL A 213 9.99 14.38 -1.82
CA VAL A 213 10.11 13.03 -2.40
C VAL A 213 10.84 12.15 -1.41
N ASP A 214 10.18 11.12 -0.90
CA ASP A 214 10.73 10.19 0.09
C ASP A 214 10.44 8.73 -0.22
N ARG A 215 9.34 8.45 -0.92
CA ARG A 215 8.85 7.09 -1.16
C ARG A 215 8.91 6.76 -2.64
N LEU A 216 9.09 5.48 -2.96
CA LEU A 216 9.26 5.00 -4.32
C LEU A 216 8.14 5.46 -5.26
N HIS A 217 6.88 5.43 -4.81
CA HIS A 217 5.76 5.88 -5.65
C HIS A 217 5.77 7.38 -5.96
N GLN A 218 6.33 8.22 -5.07
CA GLN A 218 6.53 9.64 -5.32
C GLN A 218 7.63 9.88 -6.35
N PHE A 219 8.64 9.00 -6.37
CA PHE A 219 9.71 9.05 -7.37
C PHE A 219 9.25 8.55 -8.75
N ILE A 220 8.52 7.45 -8.83
CA ILE A 220 8.08 6.86 -10.11
C ILE A 220 7.01 7.71 -10.79
N LEU A 221 6.04 8.25 -10.02
CA LEU A 221 4.89 8.99 -10.54
C LEU A 221 4.77 10.36 -9.83
N PRO A 222 5.72 11.28 -10.06
CA PRO A 222 5.86 12.51 -9.28
C PRO A 222 4.66 13.45 -9.42
N THR A 223 4.11 13.59 -10.62
CA THR A 223 2.93 14.43 -10.88
C THR A 223 1.66 13.95 -10.18
N TRP A 224 1.57 12.66 -9.87
CA TRP A 224 0.40 12.05 -9.25
C TRP A 224 0.53 11.92 -7.73
N PHE A 225 1.76 11.73 -7.22
CA PHE A 225 2.01 11.40 -5.82
C PHE A 225 2.87 12.39 -5.03
N ILE A 226 3.55 13.37 -5.65
CA ILE A 226 4.33 14.35 -4.89
C ILE A 226 3.41 15.15 -3.97
N ASN A 227 3.86 15.30 -2.73
CA ASN A 227 3.31 16.27 -1.81
C ASN A 227 4.21 17.52 -1.84
N ILE A 228 3.57 18.67 -2.04
CA ILE A 228 4.20 19.95 -1.78
C ILE A 228 4.00 20.24 -0.30
N ASN A 229 5.11 20.35 0.43
CA ASN A 229 5.10 20.65 1.84
C ASN A 229 5.41 22.13 2.02
N TRP A 230 4.54 22.81 2.74
CA TRP A 230 4.78 24.17 3.19
C TRP A 230 5.40 24.13 4.57
N ARG A 231 6.46 24.91 4.77
CA ARG A 231 7.08 25.08 6.08
C ARG A 231 7.17 26.55 6.41
N THR A 232 7.00 26.84 7.67
CA THR A 232 7.28 28.16 8.21
C THR A 232 8.57 28.09 9.01
N ASN A 233 9.56 28.82 8.52
CA ASN A 233 10.90 28.86 9.05
C ASN A 233 11.06 30.17 9.81
N GLN A 234 11.56 30.08 11.03
CA GLN A 234 11.89 31.26 11.81
C GLN A 234 13.37 31.24 12.12
N ALA A 235 13.93 32.42 12.13
CA ALA A 235 15.25 32.61 12.67
C ALA A 235 15.21 33.76 13.68
N LEU A 236 15.94 33.62 14.77
CA LEU A 236 16.03 34.60 15.85
C LEU A 236 17.50 34.77 16.22
N TYR A 237 18.00 35.99 16.12
CA TYR A 237 19.36 36.33 16.51
C TYR A 237 19.34 37.06 17.86
N TYR A 238 20.15 36.60 18.79
CA TYR A 238 20.39 37.21 20.09
C TYR A 238 21.84 37.71 20.13
N SER A 239 22.00 39.01 20.31
CA SER A 239 23.31 39.65 20.45
C SER A 239 23.93 39.34 21.81
N PRO A 240 25.25 39.56 21.99
CA PRO A 240 25.92 39.36 23.27
C PRO A 240 25.28 40.13 24.42
N GLU A 241 24.86 41.37 24.18
CA GLU A 241 24.25 42.25 25.19
C GLU A 241 22.89 41.70 25.63
N LEU A 242 22.08 41.23 24.67
CA LEU A 242 20.81 40.61 24.97
C LEU A 242 21.01 39.29 25.71
N LEU A 243 21.97 38.46 25.29
CA LEU A 243 22.29 37.20 25.94
C LEU A 243 22.77 37.36 27.38
N ALA A 244 23.53 38.41 27.69
CA ALA A 244 23.98 38.71 29.05
C ALA A 244 22.81 38.90 30.03
N THR A 245 21.68 39.42 29.54
CA THR A 245 20.44 39.62 30.32
C THR A 245 19.44 38.46 30.18
N THR A 246 19.68 37.52 29.26
CA THR A 246 18.77 36.42 28.95
C THR A 246 19.09 35.19 29.81
N ASN A 247 18.07 34.59 30.40
CA ASN A 247 18.15 33.29 31.07
C ASN A 247 17.22 32.26 30.40
N ALA A 248 17.27 31.01 30.86
CA ALA A 248 16.46 29.93 30.32
C ALA A 248 14.95 30.25 30.29
N ARG A 249 14.45 30.98 31.29
CA ARG A 249 13.03 31.34 31.37
C ARG A 249 12.68 32.48 30.43
N THR A 250 13.52 33.51 30.32
CA THR A 250 13.22 34.71 29.49
C THR A 250 13.20 34.43 28.00
N ILE A 251 13.79 33.32 27.53
CA ILE A 251 13.68 32.86 26.13
C ILE A 251 12.21 32.61 25.74
N CYS A 252 11.48 31.86 26.57
CA CYS A 252 10.08 31.50 26.29
C CYS A 252 9.07 32.38 27.01
N PHE A 253 9.47 33.00 28.12
CA PHE A 253 8.61 33.81 28.98
C PHE A 253 9.24 35.19 29.17
N PRO A 254 9.19 36.07 28.16
CA PRO A 254 9.71 37.43 28.27
C PRO A 254 8.94 38.23 29.31
N ILE A 255 9.59 39.24 29.89
CA ILE A 255 8.98 40.10 30.92
C ILE A 255 7.77 40.85 30.34
N ILE A 256 6.67 40.83 31.08
CA ILE A 256 5.36 41.41 30.71
C ILE A 256 5.54 42.86 30.25
N GLY A 257 5.05 43.18 29.04
CA GLY A 257 5.06 44.53 28.46
C GLY A 257 5.95 44.67 27.22
N ASN A 258 6.96 43.82 27.05
CA ASN A 258 7.81 43.84 25.86
C ASN A 258 7.20 42.98 24.74
N ARG A 259 6.93 43.56 23.56
CA ARG A 259 6.56 42.83 22.33
C ARG A 259 7.80 42.14 21.73
N ILE A 260 8.42 41.25 22.50
CA ILE A 260 9.59 40.47 22.11
C ILE A 260 9.15 39.28 21.26
N ARG A 261 9.88 39.01 20.17
CA ARG A 261 9.70 37.77 19.41
C ARG A 261 10.25 36.62 20.23
N MET A 262 9.44 35.57 20.37
CA MET A 262 9.83 34.34 21.06
C MET A 262 10.03 33.20 20.04
N PRO A 263 10.87 32.20 20.37
CA PRO A 263 10.99 30.97 19.60
C PRO A 263 9.63 30.25 19.54
N ARG A 264 9.27 29.65 18.40
CA ARG A 264 7.95 28.99 18.25
C ARG A 264 7.84 27.75 19.09
N PHE A 265 8.94 27.04 19.32
CA PHE A 265 8.92 25.84 20.14
C PHE A 265 8.41 26.13 21.56
N CYS A 266 8.49 27.38 22.04
CA CYS A 266 7.98 27.78 23.37
C CYS A 266 6.46 27.60 23.52
N HIS A 267 5.73 27.47 22.42
CA HIS A 267 4.29 27.18 22.41
C HIS A 267 3.96 25.70 22.17
N GLU A 268 4.98 24.84 22.00
CA GLU A 268 4.79 23.46 21.62
C GLU A 268 5.03 22.52 22.80
N LEU A 269 4.08 21.61 23.02
CA LEU A 269 4.04 20.73 24.19
C LEU A 269 5.12 19.65 24.15
N TRP A 270 5.55 19.25 22.95
CA TRP A 270 6.61 18.24 22.77
C TRP A 270 7.99 18.69 23.25
N THR A 271 8.18 19.98 23.57
CA THR A 271 9.47 20.52 24.00
C THR A 271 9.89 20.11 25.40
N ASN A 272 9.01 19.44 26.15
CA ASN A 272 9.36 18.75 27.37
C ASN A 272 9.75 17.30 27.06
N PHE A 273 11.03 17.05 26.81
CA PHE A 273 11.55 15.74 26.42
C PHE A 273 11.45 14.72 27.56
N ASP A 274 11.39 15.16 28.82
CA ASP A 274 11.17 14.25 29.95
C ASP A 274 9.82 13.53 29.86
N GLY A 275 8.79 14.22 29.35
CA GLY A 275 7.44 13.65 29.14
C GLY A 275 7.15 13.21 27.71
N SER A 276 7.91 13.70 26.72
CA SER A 276 7.62 13.45 25.29
C SER A 276 8.43 12.30 24.70
N CYS A 277 9.56 11.92 25.31
CA CYS A 277 10.35 10.76 24.89
C CYS A 277 9.81 9.47 25.53
N ALA A 278 10.05 8.33 24.89
CA ALA A 278 9.70 7.03 25.44
C ALA A 278 10.39 6.78 26.79
N PRO A 279 9.78 6.02 27.72
CA PRO A 279 10.33 5.78 29.06
C PRO A 279 11.74 5.16 29.07
N ASP A 280 12.05 4.36 28.05
CA ASP A 280 13.34 3.67 27.84
C ASP A 280 14.39 4.55 27.13
N ASP A 281 14.01 5.67 26.52
CA ASP A 281 14.92 6.65 25.93
C ASP A 281 15.53 7.59 26.99
N ALA A 282 16.41 7.04 27.82
CA ALA A 282 17.10 7.80 28.86
C ALA A 282 17.91 8.99 28.30
N LYS A 283 18.42 8.88 27.07
CA LYS A 283 19.19 9.95 26.42
C LYS A 283 18.29 11.11 26.03
N GLY A 284 17.17 10.84 25.35
CA GLY A 284 16.19 11.86 25.01
C GLY A 284 15.64 12.56 26.26
N ARG A 285 15.28 11.80 27.28
CA ARG A 285 14.76 12.35 28.55
C ARG A 285 15.76 13.23 29.29
N SER A 286 17.06 12.95 29.18
CA SER A 286 18.11 13.78 29.81
C SER A 286 18.16 15.22 29.30
N VAL A 287 17.58 15.49 28.13
CA VAL A 287 17.42 16.87 27.59
C VAL A 287 16.48 17.69 28.47
N GLY A 288 15.44 17.09 29.05
CA GLY A 288 14.42 17.79 29.82
C GLY A 288 13.69 18.86 29.01
N LEU A 289 13.64 20.10 29.51
CA LEU A 289 13.03 21.22 28.80
C LEU A 289 13.99 21.80 27.75
N LEU A 290 13.58 21.83 26.49
CA LEU A 290 14.43 22.27 25.36
C LEU A 290 15.07 23.65 25.56
N HIS A 291 14.30 24.62 26.08
CA HIS A 291 14.80 25.98 26.32
C HIS A 291 15.82 26.06 27.46
N VAL A 292 15.70 25.18 28.48
CA VAL A 292 16.68 25.05 29.57
C VAL A 292 17.95 24.42 29.02
N HIS A 293 17.82 23.31 28.31
CA HIS A 293 18.95 22.61 27.69
C HIS A 293 19.74 23.52 26.74
N THR A 294 19.05 24.32 25.94
CA THR A 294 19.67 25.31 25.05
C THR A 294 20.54 26.28 25.83
N MET A 295 20.04 26.86 26.92
CA MET A 295 20.84 27.79 27.74
C MET A 295 21.96 27.13 28.52
N THR A 296 21.80 25.87 28.93
CA THR A 296 22.89 25.08 29.50
C THR A 296 24.04 24.96 28.50
N ARG A 297 23.76 24.60 27.26
CA ARG A 297 24.77 24.50 26.19
C ARG A 297 25.44 25.83 25.87
N VAL A 298 24.67 26.92 25.83
CA VAL A 298 25.22 28.28 25.65
C VAL A 298 26.22 28.61 26.77
N ARG A 299 25.88 28.30 28.03
CA ARG A 299 26.78 28.50 29.18
C ARG A 299 27.99 27.58 29.16
N ASP A 300 27.85 26.34 28.69
CA ASP A 300 28.97 25.41 28.51
C ASP A 300 29.99 25.97 27.51
N VAL A 301 29.50 26.52 26.38
CA VAL A 301 30.35 27.16 25.37
C VAL A 301 31.05 28.40 25.95
N GLN A 302 30.32 29.28 26.66
CA GLN A 302 30.93 30.45 27.31
C GLN A 302 32.00 30.04 28.32
N ARG A 303 31.78 28.97 29.10
CA ARG A 303 32.79 28.44 30.04
C ARG A 303 34.02 27.90 29.34
N ARG A 304 33.86 27.28 28.17
CA ARG A 304 34.97 26.77 27.36
C ARG A 304 35.79 27.89 26.72
N PHE A 305 35.16 29.01 26.39
CA PHE A 305 35.81 30.16 25.74
C PHE A 305 35.50 31.48 26.51
N PRO A 306 36.07 31.67 27.71
CA PRO A 306 35.70 32.77 28.59
C PRO A 306 36.01 34.17 28.03
N ASN A 307 37.02 34.27 27.15
CA ASN A 307 37.46 35.52 26.54
C ASN A 307 36.74 35.84 25.21
N ALA A 308 35.84 34.97 24.75
CA ALA A 308 35.08 35.18 23.52
C ALA A 308 33.71 35.78 23.82
N THR A 309 33.24 36.65 22.93
CA THR A 309 31.84 37.07 22.87
C THR A 309 31.00 35.98 22.23
N LEU A 310 29.80 35.75 22.77
CA LEU A 310 28.92 34.70 22.30
C LEU A 310 27.64 35.30 21.72
N ASP A 311 27.33 34.88 20.50
CA ASP A 311 26.08 35.15 19.81
C ASP A 311 25.25 33.86 19.76
N LEU A 312 23.92 34.00 19.70
CA LEU A 312 23.02 32.86 19.54
C LEU A 312 22.06 33.13 18.39
N THR A 313 22.10 32.25 17.38
CA THR A 313 21.07 32.20 16.35
C THR A 313 20.25 30.93 16.49
N LEU A 314 18.95 31.08 16.74
CA LEU A 314 18.00 29.97 16.70
C LEU A 314 17.40 29.89 15.30
N LEU A 315 17.50 28.72 14.69
CA LEU A 315 16.87 28.40 13.41
C LEU A 315 15.82 27.32 13.63
N GLU A 316 14.58 27.63 13.29
CA GLU A 316 13.44 26.75 13.50
C GLU A 316 12.75 26.48 12.16
N SER A 317 12.29 25.24 11.97
CA SER A 317 11.35 24.87 10.92
C SER A 317 10.12 24.29 11.58
N GLN A 318 8.95 24.77 11.18
CA GLN A 318 7.71 24.08 11.47
C GLN A 318 7.01 23.76 10.16
N GLU A 319 6.70 22.48 9.97
CA GLU A 319 5.83 22.09 8.87
C GLU A 319 4.42 22.58 9.12
N ASP A 320 3.79 23.08 8.06
CA ASP A 320 2.39 23.45 8.12
C ASP A 320 1.53 22.23 8.47
N MET A 321 0.36 22.53 9.05
CA MET A 321 -0.58 21.51 9.45
C MET A 321 -1.01 20.67 8.24
N GLN A 322 -0.53 19.43 8.21
CA GLN A 322 -1.03 18.44 7.28
C GLN A 322 -2.29 17.82 7.89
N ILE A 323 -3.45 18.44 7.65
CA ILE A 323 -4.72 17.89 8.13
C ILE A 323 -5.03 16.61 7.34
N CYS A 324 -4.73 15.47 7.94
CA CYS A 324 -5.23 14.16 7.52
C CYS A 324 -6.65 13.99 8.08
N ARG A 325 -7.64 14.70 7.54
CA ARG A 325 -9.07 14.44 7.76
C ARG A 325 -9.49 13.19 6.99
N GLY A 326 -8.83 12.07 7.24
CA GLY A 326 -8.83 11.01 6.24
C GLY A 326 -9.90 9.96 6.41
N GLY A 327 -11.11 10.16 5.92
CA GLY A 327 -12.16 9.15 5.97
C GLY A 327 -13.29 9.50 6.92
N LEU A 328 -14.02 8.50 7.42
CA LEU A 328 -15.22 8.74 8.22
C LEU A 328 -14.91 9.21 9.66
N THR A 329 -13.62 9.33 10.03
CA THR A 329 -13.15 9.79 11.34
C THR A 329 -12.29 11.04 11.22
N SER A 330 -12.43 11.94 12.18
CA SER A 330 -11.46 13.01 12.40
C SER A 330 -10.44 12.53 13.43
N LEU A 331 -9.21 12.31 12.98
CA LEU A 331 -8.08 12.50 13.89
C LEU A 331 -8.00 14.00 14.17
N GLY A 332 -7.57 14.40 15.35
CA GLY A 332 -7.55 15.80 15.76
C GLY A 332 -6.56 16.64 14.96
N PHE A 333 -6.16 17.77 15.51
CA PHE A 333 -5.49 18.85 14.79
C PHE A 333 -3.98 18.63 14.61
N LYS A 334 -3.41 17.60 15.23
CA LYS A 334 -1.98 17.24 15.14
C LYS A 334 -1.76 15.75 14.89
N ARG A 335 -0.55 15.41 14.42
CA ARG A 335 0.01 14.03 14.44
C ARG A 335 -0.07 13.39 15.83
N SER A 336 -0.15 14.25 16.85
CA SER A 336 -0.31 13.85 18.23
C SER A 336 -1.76 13.76 18.73
N ASP A 337 -2.74 14.30 18.02
CA ASP A 337 -4.16 14.29 18.44
C ASP A 337 -4.88 13.06 17.90
N VAL A 338 -4.40 11.86 18.22
CA VAL A 338 -5.10 10.63 17.83
C VAL A 338 -6.22 10.37 18.84
N SER A 339 -7.46 10.69 18.47
CA SER A 339 -8.62 10.32 19.28
C SER A 339 -9.05 8.87 18.99
N ALA A 340 -8.86 7.97 19.96
CA ALA A 340 -9.19 6.54 19.91
C ALA A 340 -10.71 6.22 19.86
N ILE A 341 -11.57 7.23 19.67
CA ILE A 341 -13.03 7.14 19.84
C ILE A 341 -13.65 6.08 18.92
N TRP A 342 -13.09 5.88 17.73
CA TRP A 342 -13.63 4.98 16.72
C TRP A 342 -13.16 3.53 16.81
N TYR A 343 -12.20 3.24 17.70
CA TYR A 343 -11.63 1.90 17.81
C TYR A 343 -12.68 0.83 18.12
N LYS A 344 -13.63 1.11 19.03
CA LYS A 344 -14.72 0.17 19.36
C LYS A 344 -15.63 -0.12 18.17
N VAL A 345 -15.94 0.91 17.38
CA VAL A 345 -16.79 0.78 16.17
C VAL A 345 -16.06 -0.04 15.10
N VAL A 346 -14.78 0.25 14.90
CA VAL A 346 -13.92 -0.47 13.96
C VAL A 346 -13.78 -1.95 14.35
N ALA A 347 -13.53 -2.23 15.63
CA ALA A 347 -13.47 -3.59 16.16
C ALA A 347 -14.80 -4.34 15.99
N ALA A 348 -15.94 -3.67 16.24
CA ALA A 348 -17.27 -4.25 16.03
C ALA A 348 -17.52 -4.58 14.55
N LEU A 349 -17.21 -3.67 13.63
CA LEU A 349 -17.37 -3.88 12.19
C LEU A 349 -16.55 -5.08 11.70
N ARG A 350 -15.28 -5.19 12.14
CA ARG A 350 -14.42 -6.35 11.82
C ARG A 350 -14.95 -7.64 12.41
N SER A 351 -15.41 -7.60 13.67
CA SER A 351 -15.98 -8.77 14.35
C SER A 351 -17.24 -9.30 13.64
N ILE A 352 -18.13 -8.40 13.20
CA ILE A 352 -19.32 -8.76 12.43
C ILE A 352 -18.95 -9.35 11.08
N GLY A 353 -18.05 -8.70 10.34
CA GLY A 353 -17.56 -9.21 9.04
C GLY A 353 -16.90 -10.58 9.17
N GLN A 354 -16.06 -10.78 10.19
CA GLN A 354 -15.39 -12.04 10.45
C GLN A 354 -16.35 -13.15 10.90
N GLY A 355 -17.31 -12.84 11.78
CA GLY A 355 -18.35 -13.77 12.19
C GLY A 355 -19.15 -14.28 10.99
N TYR A 356 -19.46 -13.40 10.04
CA TYR A 356 -20.11 -13.78 8.79
C TYR A 356 -19.24 -14.72 7.92
N PHE A 357 -17.94 -14.45 7.80
CA PHE A 357 -17.03 -15.34 7.07
C PHE A 357 -16.93 -16.73 7.70
N LEU A 358 -16.86 -16.80 9.03
CA LEU A 358 -16.86 -18.07 9.76
C LEU A 358 -18.16 -18.84 9.52
N LEU A 359 -19.31 -18.19 9.64
CA LEU A 359 -20.61 -18.81 9.39
C LEU A 359 -20.69 -19.35 7.95
N ARG A 360 -20.21 -18.58 6.96
CA ARG A 360 -20.21 -19.01 5.56
C ARG A 360 -19.25 -20.16 5.30
N GLY A 361 -18.05 -20.13 5.88
CA GLY A 361 -17.08 -21.22 5.79
C GLY A 361 -17.62 -22.52 6.38
N LEU A 362 -18.23 -22.44 7.57
CA LEU A 362 -18.91 -23.57 8.21
C LEU A 362 -20.09 -24.06 7.36
N GLY A 363 -20.93 -23.15 6.85
CA GLY A 363 -22.05 -23.46 5.96
C GLY A 363 -21.61 -24.16 4.66
N LEU A 364 -20.51 -23.71 4.05
CA LEU A 364 -19.93 -24.35 2.87
C LEU A 364 -19.40 -25.76 3.20
N MET A 365 -18.72 -25.92 4.34
CA MET A 365 -18.23 -27.23 4.78
C MET A 365 -19.38 -28.21 5.07
N LEU A 366 -20.43 -27.74 5.74
CA LEU A 366 -21.66 -28.51 5.98
C LEU A 366 -22.34 -28.88 4.65
N SER A 367 -22.43 -27.95 3.70
CA SER A 367 -23.02 -28.21 2.38
C SER A 367 -22.25 -29.31 1.62
N CYS A 368 -20.92 -29.24 1.61
CA CYS A 368 -20.07 -30.28 1.02
C CYS A 368 -20.28 -31.65 1.69
N TYR A 369 -20.49 -31.66 3.01
CA TYR A 369 -20.80 -32.88 3.76
C TYR A 369 -22.19 -33.45 3.42
N PHE A 370 -23.21 -32.59 3.28
CA PHE A 370 -24.58 -33.02 2.96
C PHE A 370 -24.76 -33.49 1.52
N VAL A 371 -24.07 -32.89 0.55
CA VAL A 371 -24.11 -33.30 -0.88
C VAL A 371 -23.79 -34.79 -1.06
N HIS A 372 -22.83 -35.32 -0.31
CA HIS A 372 -22.46 -36.74 -0.37
C HIS A 372 -23.36 -37.67 0.46
N GLY A 373 -24.39 -37.14 1.14
CA GLY A 373 -25.36 -37.91 1.92
C GLY A 373 -26.63 -38.29 1.17
N VAL A 374 -26.94 -37.63 0.05
CA VAL A 374 -28.24 -37.72 -0.64
C VAL A 374 -28.22 -38.65 -1.86
N THR A 375 -27.09 -39.30 -2.17
CA THR A 375 -27.03 -40.26 -3.28
C THR A 375 -27.93 -41.46 -3.02
N LYS A 376 -29.09 -41.48 -3.68
CA LYS A 376 -30.18 -42.48 -3.58
C LYS A 376 -29.80 -43.93 -3.95
N SER A 377 -28.55 -44.22 -4.33
CA SER A 377 -28.14 -45.55 -4.78
C SER A 377 -27.21 -46.24 -3.78
N GLN A 378 -27.84 -47.07 -2.93
CA GLN A 378 -27.32 -48.25 -2.26
C GLN A 378 -25.82 -48.32 -1.94
N LYS A 379 -25.45 -47.83 -0.74
CA LYS A 379 -24.56 -48.43 0.28
C LYS A 379 -24.27 -47.31 1.30
N LYS A 380 -24.43 -47.58 2.61
CA LYS A 380 -24.07 -46.61 3.66
C LYS A 380 -22.56 -46.31 3.53
N ILE A 381 -22.23 -45.17 2.94
CA ILE A 381 -20.84 -44.73 2.83
C ILE A 381 -20.34 -44.46 4.27
N PRO A 382 -19.20 -45.03 4.68
CA PRO A 382 -18.67 -44.79 6.03
C PRO A 382 -18.43 -43.30 6.26
N THR A 383 -18.74 -42.82 7.47
CA THR A 383 -18.67 -41.40 7.87
C THR A 383 -17.31 -40.78 7.55
N TRP A 384 -16.22 -41.54 7.75
CA TRP A 384 -14.85 -41.14 7.41
C TRP A 384 -14.64 -40.90 5.92
N THR A 385 -15.20 -41.76 5.06
CA THR A 385 -15.08 -41.62 3.60
C THR A 385 -15.90 -40.43 3.11
N ARG A 386 -17.05 -40.18 3.73
CA ARG A 386 -17.88 -39.01 3.47
C ARG A 386 -17.17 -37.71 3.87
N MET A 387 -16.56 -37.67 5.06
CA MET A 387 -15.76 -36.53 5.52
C MET A 387 -14.57 -36.27 4.60
N ARG A 388 -13.85 -37.32 4.17
CA ARG A 388 -12.71 -37.18 3.25
C ARG A 388 -13.12 -36.62 1.88
N LYS A 389 -14.26 -37.09 1.32
CA LYS A 389 -14.81 -36.56 0.06
C LYS A 389 -15.30 -35.12 0.21
N ALA A 390 -16.01 -34.81 1.30
CA ALA A 390 -16.48 -33.45 1.60
C ALA A 390 -15.32 -32.46 1.76
N ARG A 391 -14.26 -32.85 2.48
CA ARG A 391 -13.03 -32.05 2.60
C ARG A 391 -12.40 -31.83 1.22
N HIS A 392 -12.27 -32.87 0.41
CA HIS A 392 -11.70 -32.74 -0.92
C HIS A 392 -12.52 -31.80 -1.83
N LEU A 393 -13.85 -31.85 -1.74
CA LEU A 393 -14.73 -30.94 -2.45
C LEU A 393 -14.61 -29.50 -1.94
N PHE A 394 -14.61 -29.31 -0.62
CA PHE A 394 -14.39 -28.00 0.01
C PHE A 394 -13.07 -27.37 -0.45
N MET A 395 -12.00 -28.15 -0.55
CA MET A 395 -10.69 -27.68 -1.01
C MET A 395 -10.63 -27.39 -2.52
N LYS A 396 -11.59 -27.86 -3.32
CA LYS A 396 -11.72 -27.48 -4.73
C LYS A 396 -12.47 -26.15 -4.89
N VAL A 397 -13.22 -25.70 -3.87
CA VAL A 397 -13.92 -24.41 -3.92
C VAL A 397 -12.89 -23.29 -3.74
N PRO A 398 -12.83 -22.31 -4.65
CA PRO A 398 -11.92 -21.18 -4.49
C PRO A 398 -12.21 -20.43 -3.20
N THR A 399 -11.16 -20.07 -2.47
CA THR A 399 -11.27 -19.38 -1.18
C THR A 399 -11.95 -18.02 -1.32
N GLN A 400 -11.76 -17.35 -2.46
CA GLN A 400 -12.43 -16.10 -2.82
C GLN A 400 -13.96 -16.20 -2.78
N CYS A 401 -14.56 -17.36 -3.05
CA CYS A 401 -16.02 -17.51 -2.98
C CYS A 401 -16.56 -17.34 -1.56
N VAL A 402 -15.76 -17.68 -0.55
CA VAL A 402 -16.12 -17.48 0.86
C VAL A 402 -15.86 -16.02 1.26
N VAL A 403 -14.68 -15.51 0.94
CA VAL A 403 -14.18 -14.20 1.39
C VAL A 403 -14.75 -13.02 0.60
N PHE A 404 -14.76 -13.09 -0.73
CA PHE A 404 -15.26 -12.03 -1.61
C PHE A 404 -16.60 -12.37 -2.27
N GLY A 405 -17.24 -13.49 -1.91
CA GLY A 405 -18.48 -13.87 -2.56
C GLY A 405 -19.73 -13.14 -2.05
N SER A 406 -19.62 -12.26 -1.06
CA SER A 406 -20.75 -11.54 -0.46
C SER A 406 -20.35 -10.08 -0.21
N PRO A 407 -21.16 -9.10 -0.64
CA PRO A 407 -20.85 -7.69 -0.48
C PRO A 407 -20.97 -7.23 0.98
N PHE A 408 -21.72 -7.93 1.83
CA PHE A 408 -21.94 -7.55 3.22
C PHE A 408 -20.65 -7.52 4.05
N PRO A 409 -19.91 -8.63 4.23
CA PRO A 409 -18.68 -8.60 5.02
C PRO A 409 -17.63 -7.69 4.38
N VAL A 410 -17.53 -7.65 3.04
CA VAL A 410 -16.65 -6.72 2.34
C VAL A 410 -16.97 -5.27 2.70
N SER A 411 -18.26 -4.90 2.76
CA SER A 411 -18.68 -3.55 3.16
C SER A 411 -18.32 -3.24 4.61
N CYS A 412 -18.48 -4.20 5.54
CA CYS A 412 -18.03 -4.03 6.93
C CYS A 412 -16.52 -3.75 7.02
N TYR A 413 -15.71 -4.50 6.28
CA TYR A 413 -14.26 -4.29 6.24
C TYR A 413 -13.86 -2.98 5.55
N VAL A 414 -14.57 -2.57 4.49
CA VAL A 414 -14.35 -1.27 3.86
C VAL A 414 -14.69 -0.14 4.83
N LEU A 415 -15.84 -0.19 5.50
CA LEU A 415 -16.21 0.84 6.49
C LEU A 415 -15.20 0.89 7.64
N ALA A 416 -14.74 -0.26 8.13
CA ALA A 416 -13.69 -0.32 9.14
C ALA A 416 -12.40 0.33 8.64
N HIS A 417 -11.96 0.01 7.41
CA HIS A 417 -10.77 0.61 6.78
C HIS A 417 -10.92 2.11 6.54
N LEU A 418 -12.08 2.58 6.09
CA LEU A 418 -12.36 4.02 5.92
C LEU A 418 -12.36 4.79 7.25
N LEU A 419 -12.57 4.11 8.38
CA LEU A 419 -12.54 4.71 9.70
C LEU A 419 -11.12 4.74 10.30
N ASP A 420 -10.30 3.71 10.08
CA ASP A 420 -8.97 3.59 10.72
C ASP A 420 -7.76 3.80 9.80
N ALA A 421 -7.94 3.82 8.48
CA ALA A 421 -6.90 4.16 7.51
C ALA A 421 -6.13 5.44 7.85
N PRO A 422 -6.73 6.60 8.19
CA PRO A 422 -5.96 7.81 8.45
C PRO A 422 -4.99 7.63 9.61
N PHE A 423 -5.45 6.95 10.67
CA PHE A 423 -4.67 6.74 11.88
C PHE A 423 -3.55 5.76 11.60
N THR A 424 -3.93 4.65 10.98
CA THR A 424 -3.05 3.59 10.58
C THR A 424 -1.93 4.09 9.67
N TYR A 425 -2.24 4.92 8.67
CA TYR A 425 -1.24 5.46 7.75
C TYR A 425 -0.30 6.48 8.42
N ASP A 426 -0.79 7.24 9.40
CA ASP A 426 0.04 8.19 10.16
C ASP A 426 1.00 7.45 11.12
N VAL A 427 0.50 6.42 11.81
CA VAL A 427 1.35 5.52 12.63
C VAL A 427 2.35 4.75 11.76
N LEU A 428 1.93 4.26 10.60
CA LEU A 428 2.87 3.63 9.67
C LEU A 428 3.93 4.63 9.24
N GLU A 429 3.54 5.85 8.86
CA GLU A 429 4.48 6.90 8.47
C GLU A 429 5.48 7.21 9.58
N SER A 430 5.05 7.24 10.85
CA SER A 430 5.98 7.50 11.96
C SER A 430 7.06 6.43 12.09
N ASN A 431 6.69 5.17 11.90
CA ASN A 431 7.62 4.03 11.91
C ASN A 431 8.54 3.97 10.68
N PHE A 432 8.15 4.60 9.56
CA PHE A 432 9.00 4.71 8.37
C PHE A 432 10.00 5.89 8.45
N PHE A 433 9.92 6.74 9.49
CA PHE A 433 10.95 7.74 9.73
C PHE A 433 12.18 7.11 10.38
N SER A 434 13.33 7.34 9.75
CA SER A 434 14.62 6.94 10.27
C SER A 434 15.65 8.06 10.14
N GLN A 435 16.59 8.09 11.07
CA GLN A 435 17.76 8.95 10.99
C GLN A 435 18.63 8.55 9.79
N GLY A 436 19.02 9.52 8.95
CA GLY A 436 19.82 9.23 7.75
C GLY A 436 19.03 8.66 6.57
N GLY A 437 17.71 8.48 6.69
CA GLY A 437 16.83 8.04 5.60
C GLY A 437 17.01 6.59 5.15
N VAL A 438 17.75 5.78 5.91
CA VAL A 438 17.91 4.34 5.66
C VAL A 438 16.83 3.60 6.45
N LEU A 439 16.07 2.75 5.78
CA LEU A 439 15.01 1.97 6.43
C LEU A 439 15.63 0.84 7.26
N ASP A 440 15.52 0.91 8.59
CA ASP A 440 15.90 -0.16 9.50
C ASP A 440 14.63 -0.71 10.16
N ILE A 441 14.07 -1.79 9.61
CA ILE A 441 12.84 -2.40 10.11
C ILE A 441 13.10 -3.88 10.39
N HIS A 442 12.83 -4.30 11.62
CA HIS A 442 12.81 -5.70 12.00
C HIS A 442 11.70 -6.48 11.26
N LEU A 443 11.97 -7.75 10.93
CA LEU A 443 11.04 -8.58 10.15
C LEU A 443 9.63 -8.66 10.77
N GLU A 444 9.54 -8.74 12.09
CA GLU A 444 8.26 -8.79 12.82
C GLU A 444 7.44 -7.51 12.61
N ALA A 445 8.07 -6.35 12.80
CA ALA A 445 7.45 -5.05 12.56
C ALA A 445 7.04 -4.91 11.09
N PHE A 446 7.89 -5.32 10.16
CA PHE A 446 7.57 -5.34 8.72
C PHE A 446 6.32 -6.17 8.41
N ILE A 447 6.19 -7.37 8.98
CA ILE A 447 5.01 -8.22 8.78
C ILE A 447 3.77 -7.53 9.33
N SER A 448 3.85 -6.95 10.53
CA SER A 448 2.73 -6.20 11.12
C SER A 448 2.27 -5.07 10.19
N TYR A 449 3.21 -4.25 9.71
CA TYR A 449 2.94 -3.15 8.78
C TYR A 449 2.38 -3.63 7.45
N ALA A 450 2.95 -4.69 6.88
CA ALA A 450 2.55 -5.23 5.59
C ALA A 450 1.08 -5.67 5.59
N VAL A 451 0.67 -6.36 6.65
CA VAL A 451 -0.69 -6.89 6.71
C VAL A 451 -1.70 -5.78 7.06
N VAL A 452 -1.28 -4.74 7.76
CA VAL A 452 -2.09 -3.54 7.98
C VAL A 452 -2.30 -2.76 6.68
N GLN A 453 -1.25 -2.56 5.89
CA GLN A 453 -1.34 -1.83 4.63
C GLN A 453 -2.11 -2.61 3.54
N MET A 454 -2.05 -3.94 3.55
CA MET A 454 -2.83 -4.78 2.63
C MET A 454 -4.36 -4.75 2.87
N ARG A 455 -4.85 -4.04 3.91
CA ARG A 455 -6.30 -3.84 4.13
C ARG A 455 -6.97 -3.05 3.01
N ASN A 456 -6.21 -2.35 2.18
CA ASN A 456 -6.73 -1.70 0.97
C ASN A 456 -7.36 -2.68 -0.04
N VAL A 457 -7.07 -3.99 0.06
CA VAL A 457 -7.70 -5.05 -0.75
C VAL A 457 -9.22 -5.04 -0.63
N TRP A 458 -9.77 -4.62 0.50
CA TRP A 458 -11.21 -4.57 0.72
C TRP A 458 -11.88 -3.49 -0.14
N ILE A 459 -11.21 -2.35 -0.35
CA ILE A 459 -11.68 -1.31 -1.29
C ILE A 459 -11.72 -1.90 -2.70
N TYR A 460 -10.69 -2.65 -3.09
CA TYR A 460 -10.60 -3.24 -4.42
C TYR A 460 -11.69 -4.29 -4.64
N ALA A 461 -11.97 -5.10 -3.62
CA ALA A 461 -13.06 -6.08 -3.63
C ALA A 461 -14.44 -5.41 -3.76
N LEU A 462 -14.70 -4.33 -3.03
CA LEU A 462 -15.97 -3.59 -3.13
C LEU A 462 -16.14 -2.96 -4.52
N LEU A 463 -15.10 -2.33 -5.06
CA LEU A 463 -15.16 -1.78 -6.41
C LEU A 463 -15.45 -2.89 -7.43
N TRP A 464 -14.81 -4.05 -7.29
CA TRP A 464 -15.06 -5.18 -8.16
C TRP A 464 -16.51 -5.68 -8.07
N HIS A 465 -17.09 -5.75 -6.86
CA HIS A 465 -18.51 -6.03 -6.69
C HIS A 465 -19.41 -5.04 -7.42
N MET A 466 -19.07 -3.75 -7.40
CA MET A 466 -19.81 -2.73 -8.15
C MET A 466 -19.69 -2.96 -9.66
N VAL A 467 -18.49 -3.24 -10.17
CA VAL A 467 -18.26 -3.55 -11.59
C VAL A 467 -19.07 -4.78 -12.03
N VAL A 468 -19.01 -5.87 -11.27
CA VAL A 468 -19.79 -7.09 -11.57
C VAL A 468 -21.29 -6.81 -11.52
N THR A 469 -21.77 -6.08 -10.53
CA THR A 469 -23.21 -5.73 -10.41
C THR A 469 -23.67 -4.87 -11.58
N VAL A 470 -22.91 -3.85 -11.97
CA VAL A 470 -23.24 -2.95 -13.09
C VAL A 470 -23.16 -3.68 -14.43
N THR A 471 -22.13 -4.50 -14.65
CA THR A 471 -22.00 -5.25 -15.90
C THR A 471 -23.07 -6.33 -16.02
N THR A 472 -23.36 -7.06 -14.94
CA THR A 472 -24.38 -8.10 -14.91
C THR A 472 -25.77 -7.51 -15.09
N SER A 473 -26.10 -6.38 -14.43
CA SER A 473 -27.41 -5.71 -14.58
C SER A 473 -27.63 -5.12 -15.98
N ARG A 474 -26.64 -4.41 -16.54
CA ARG A 474 -26.71 -3.89 -17.92
C ARG A 474 -26.78 -5.00 -18.96
N TRP A 475 -26.15 -6.13 -18.70
CA TRP A 475 -26.15 -7.28 -19.60
C TRP A 475 -27.44 -8.09 -19.51
N LEU A 476 -27.97 -8.34 -18.31
CA LEU A 476 -29.32 -8.91 -18.11
C LEU A 476 -30.41 -8.05 -18.76
N ALA A 477 -30.25 -6.73 -18.77
CA ALA A 477 -31.17 -5.84 -19.47
C ALA A 477 -31.08 -5.90 -21.00
N ARG A 478 -29.99 -6.44 -21.57
CA ARG A 478 -29.75 -6.49 -23.03
C ARG A 478 -29.78 -7.89 -23.64
N SER A 479 -29.64 -8.95 -22.85
CA SER A 479 -29.42 -10.31 -23.32
C SER A 479 -30.46 -11.28 -22.77
N ASN A 480 -31.38 -11.72 -23.63
CA ASN A 480 -32.27 -12.86 -23.37
C ASN A 480 -31.57 -14.23 -23.60
N GLN A 481 -30.24 -14.27 -23.78
CA GLN A 481 -29.50 -15.50 -24.06
C GLN A 481 -28.83 -16.05 -22.79
N SER A 482 -29.27 -17.25 -22.39
CA SER A 482 -28.87 -17.95 -21.16
C SER A 482 -27.47 -18.59 -21.16
N ASN A 483 -26.61 -18.27 -22.14
CA ASN A 483 -25.44 -19.10 -22.45
C ASN A 483 -24.07 -18.48 -22.18
N SER A 484 -23.97 -17.34 -21.48
CA SER A 484 -22.66 -16.79 -21.07
C SER A 484 -22.59 -16.59 -19.56
N GLY A 485 -21.52 -17.11 -18.96
CA GLY A 485 -21.26 -17.01 -17.53
C GLY A 485 -20.87 -15.61 -17.05
N ILE A 486 -20.56 -15.52 -15.77
CA ILE A 486 -20.24 -14.26 -15.09
C ILE A 486 -18.73 -14.00 -15.16
N ILE A 487 -18.35 -12.73 -15.30
CA ILE A 487 -16.95 -12.28 -15.29
C ILE A 487 -16.35 -12.55 -13.90
N GLY A 488 -15.35 -13.41 -13.84
CA GLY A 488 -14.60 -13.72 -12.62
C GLY A 488 -13.27 -12.98 -12.53
N VAL A 489 -12.70 -12.94 -11.33
CA VAL A 489 -11.34 -12.44 -11.07
C VAL A 489 -10.44 -13.62 -10.71
N PRO A 490 -9.19 -13.66 -11.20
CA PRO A 490 -8.23 -14.66 -10.75
C PRO A 490 -7.99 -14.63 -9.23
N GLU A 491 -7.73 -15.80 -8.64
CA GLU A 491 -7.74 -16.01 -7.18
C GLU A 491 -6.81 -15.10 -6.37
N PHE A 492 -5.73 -14.59 -6.97
CA PHE A 492 -4.72 -13.77 -6.28
C PHE A 492 -4.56 -12.38 -6.87
N LEU A 493 -5.40 -11.99 -7.83
CA LEU A 493 -5.22 -10.73 -8.54
C LEU A 493 -5.30 -9.53 -7.59
N LEU A 494 -6.39 -9.43 -6.81
CA LEU A 494 -6.61 -8.30 -5.89
C LEU A 494 -5.52 -8.22 -4.81
N SER A 495 -5.10 -9.37 -4.29
CA SER A 495 -4.03 -9.46 -3.29
C SER A 495 -2.66 -9.08 -3.87
N ALA A 496 -2.35 -9.49 -5.10
CA ALA A 496 -1.11 -9.11 -5.77
C ALA A 496 -1.04 -7.61 -6.07
N PHE A 497 -2.17 -6.97 -6.39
CA PHE A 497 -2.21 -5.52 -6.55
C PHE A 497 -2.11 -4.78 -5.22
N SER A 498 -2.78 -5.31 -4.20
CA SER A 498 -2.64 -4.80 -2.83
C SER A 498 -1.19 -4.85 -2.35
N SER A 499 -0.42 -5.91 -2.65
CA SER A 499 0.98 -6.01 -2.21
C SER A 499 1.93 -5.03 -2.90
N ILE A 500 1.59 -4.50 -4.09
CA ILE A 500 2.38 -3.44 -4.75
C ILE A 500 2.45 -2.19 -3.86
N THR A 501 1.43 -1.91 -3.05
CA THR A 501 1.47 -0.75 -2.15
C THR A 501 2.52 -0.89 -1.07
N LEU A 502 2.97 -2.11 -0.73
CA LEU A 502 4.10 -2.34 0.19
C LEU A 502 5.41 -1.87 -0.43
N ILE A 503 5.68 -2.31 -1.66
CA ILE A 503 6.88 -1.92 -2.41
C ILE A 503 6.88 -0.41 -2.65
N ALA A 504 5.70 0.17 -2.90
CA ALA A 504 5.56 1.60 -3.09
C ALA A 504 5.99 2.44 -1.88
N GLN A 505 5.94 1.92 -0.65
CA GLN A 505 6.44 2.62 0.53
C GLN A 505 7.95 2.53 0.72
N TYR A 506 8.65 1.80 -0.16
CA TYR A 506 10.10 1.70 -0.10
C TYR A 506 10.74 3.09 -0.10
N ARG A 507 11.65 3.28 0.86
CA ARG A 507 12.39 4.51 1.09
C ARG A 507 13.84 4.30 0.69
N SER A 508 14.40 5.25 -0.05
CA SER A 508 15.81 5.24 -0.41
C SER A 508 16.37 6.65 -0.36
N THR A 509 17.63 6.73 0.06
CA THR A 509 18.41 7.97 0.02
C THR A 509 18.70 8.43 -1.41
N SER A 510 18.64 7.54 -2.40
CA SER A 510 19.01 7.82 -3.80
C SER A 510 18.05 8.77 -4.52
N PHE A 511 16.77 8.79 -4.15
CA PHE A 511 15.75 9.63 -4.79
C PHE A 511 15.12 10.64 -3.83
N ARG A 512 15.68 10.77 -2.62
CA ARG A 512 15.22 11.74 -1.63
C ARG A 512 15.39 13.16 -2.17
N SER A 513 14.32 13.94 -2.18
CA SER A 513 14.36 15.37 -2.50
C SER A 513 13.56 16.19 -1.49
N SER A 514 14.16 17.29 -1.04
CA SER A 514 13.52 18.35 -0.24
C SER A 514 13.83 19.73 -0.83
N LYS A 515 13.87 19.82 -2.17
CA LYS A 515 14.20 21.03 -2.91
C LYS A 515 13.20 22.15 -2.61
N ILE A 516 13.75 23.35 -2.42
CA ILE A 516 12.97 24.56 -2.15
C ILE A 516 12.54 25.15 -3.49
N LEU A 517 11.23 25.25 -3.70
CA LEU A 517 10.61 25.82 -4.89
C LEU A 517 10.49 27.34 -4.75
N ARG A 518 9.95 27.79 -3.61
CA ARG A 518 9.66 29.20 -3.34
C ARG A 518 9.94 29.56 -1.88
N THR A 519 10.32 30.81 -1.65
CA THR A 519 10.37 31.42 -0.31
C THR A 519 9.63 32.75 -0.32
N MET A 520 8.98 33.08 0.79
CA MET A 520 8.30 34.35 0.99
C MET A 520 8.48 34.85 2.42
N VAL A 521 8.65 36.16 2.58
CA VAL A 521 8.79 36.79 3.90
C VAL A 521 7.42 36.91 4.54
N LEU A 522 7.32 36.50 5.80
CA LEU A 522 6.13 36.70 6.61
C LEU A 522 6.28 37.97 7.48
N PRO A 523 5.27 38.86 7.51
CA PRO A 523 5.25 40.01 8.40
C PRO A 523 5.49 39.67 9.87
N SER A 524 6.19 40.57 10.57
CA SER A 524 6.61 40.40 11.98
C SER A 524 5.46 40.43 13.00
N ASN A 525 4.31 41.01 12.64
CA ASN A 525 3.11 41.11 13.48
C ASN A 525 2.23 39.85 13.45
N LEU A 526 2.59 38.85 12.66
CA LEU A 526 1.80 37.62 12.53
C LEU A 526 1.86 36.73 13.77
N GLY A 527 2.53 37.05 14.88
CA GLY A 527 2.56 36.17 16.06
C GLY A 527 1.19 35.66 16.54
N ARG A 528 0.14 36.49 16.45
CA ARG A 528 -1.26 36.09 16.71
C ARG A 528 -1.97 35.46 15.51
N ALA A 529 -1.69 35.94 14.29
CA ALA A 529 -2.24 35.38 13.06
C ALA A 529 -1.53 34.08 12.62
N TRP A 530 -0.43 33.71 13.27
CA TRP A 530 0.33 32.47 13.11
C TRP A 530 -0.50 31.31 13.64
N VAL A 531 -1.12 31.49 14.80
CA VAL A 531 -2.07 30.53 15.35
C VAL A 531 -3.15 30.28 14.28
N THR A 532 -3.74 31.32 13.71
CA THR A 532 -4.79 31.16 12.67
C THR A 532 -4.28 30.66 11.31
N THR A 533 -3.06 31.01 10.87
CA THR A 533 -2.45 30.52 9.62
C THR A 533 -1.93 29.09 9.74
N LYS A 534 -1.48 28.64 10.93
CA LYS A 534 -1.21 27.24 11.26
C LYS A 534 -2.46 26.38 11.02
N TYR A 535 -3.66 26.93 11.26
CA TYR A 535 -4.95 26.29 11.01
C TYR A 535 -5.55 26.58 9.62
N GLN A 536 -4.90 27.37 8.77
CA GLN A 536 -5.43 27.65 7.42
C GLN A 536 -5.17 26.45 6.50
N TYR A 537 -6.27 25.82 6.09
CA TYR A 537 -6.31 24.77 5.09
C TYR A 537 -5.76 25.27 3.76
N SER A 538 -4.61 24.74 3.32
CA SER A 538 -4.21 24.89 1.92
C SER A 538 -4.94 23.85 1.05
N PHE A 539 -6.20 24.14 0.71
CA PHE A 539 -6.96 23.36 -0.27
C PHE A 539 -6.36 23.45 -1.68
N ALA A 540 -5.61 24.53 -1.94
CA ALA A 540 -5.14 24.89 -3.27
C ALA A 540 -4.15 23.87 -3.89
N HIS A 541 -3.42 23.08 -3.09
CA HIS A 541 -2.30 22.26 -3.62
C HIS A 541 -2.44 20.75 -3.38
N ARG A 542 -3.23 20.30 -2.40
CA ARG A 542 -3.48 18.86 -2.16
C ARG A 542 -4.80 18.34 -2.75
N GLY A 543 -5.66 19.25 -3.22
CA GLY A 543 -7.01 18.93 -3.68
C GLY A 543 -7.92 18.52 -2.52
N SER A 544 -9.23 18.85 -2.62
CA SER A 544 -10.22 18.56 -1.57
C SER A 544 -10.27 17.08 -1.16
N GLY A 545 -9.96 16.16 -2.08
CA GLY A 545 -9.98 14.72 -1.83
C GLY A 545 -8.89 14.23 -0.87
N SER A 546 -7.67 14.79 -0.93
CA SER A 546 -6.60 14.39 0.00
C SER A 546 -6.87 14.85 1.43
N VAL A 547 -7.59 15.96 1.59
CA VAL A 547 -8.02 16.45 2.90
C VAL A 547 -9.16 15.59 3.45
N LEU A 548 -10.14 15.20 2.61
CA LEU A 548 -11.33 14.43 3.04
C LEU A 548 -11.12 12.92 3.21
N LEU A 549 -10.17 12.33 2.48
CA LEU A 549 -9.96 10.88 2.45
C LEU A 549 -8.60 10.46 3.04
N GLY A 550 -7.67 11.40 3.26
CA GLY A 550 -6.38 11.17 3.93
C GLY A 550 -5.69 9.91 3.43
N GLY A 551 -5.33 8.95 4.28
CA GLY A 551 -4.67 7.71 3.87
C GLY A 551 -5.40 6.92 2.76
N VAL A 552 -6.74 6.98 2.71
CA VAL A 552 -7.55 6.33 1.68
C VAL A 552 -7.32 6.93 0.29
N ILE A 553 -6.92 8.21 0.18
CA ILE A 553 -6.62 8.80 -1.13
C ILE A 553 -5.44 8.11 -1.78
N ILE A 554 -4.48 7.63 -0.99
CA ILE A 554 -3.31 6.89 -1.48
C ILE A 554 -3.79 5.56 -2.07
N ASP A 555 -4.66 4.85 -1.36
CA ASP A 555 -5.26 3.60 -1.85
C ASP A 555 -6.04 3.81 -3.15
N LEU A 556 -6.81 4.89 -3.25
CA LEU A 556 -7.57 5.24 -4.45
C LEU A 556 -6.66 5.63 -5.62
N LYS A 557 -5.57 6.35 -5.37
CA LYS A 557 -4.55 6.67 -6.39
C LYS A 557 -3.91 5.40 -6.94
N PHE A 558 -3.57 4.43 -6.09
CA PHE A 558 -3.08 3.12 -6.53
C PHE A 558 -4.14 2.34 -7.29
N LEU A 559 -5.41 2.41 -6.86
CA LEU A 559 -6.52 1.76 -7.55
C LEU A 559 -6.71 2.33 -8.97
N ILE A 560 -6.60 3.65 -9.14
CA ILE A 560 -6.67 4.29 -10.47
C ILE A 560 -5.50 3.81 -11.34
N CYS A 561 -4.28 3.78 -10.81
CA CYS A 561 -3.12 3.24 -11.52
C CYS A 561 -3.36 1.79 -11.96
N PHE A 562 -3.94 0.97 -11.08
CA PHE A 562 -4.30 -0.41 -11.37
C PHE A 562 -5.32 -0.51 -12.53
N VAL A 563 -6.41 0.27 -12.47
CA VAL A 563 -7.43 0.29 -13.53
C VAL A 563 -6.82 0.69 -14.87
N LEU A 564 -5.92 1.68 -14.89
CA LEU A 564 -5.22 2.10 -16.11
C LEU A 564 -4.30 1.01 -16.66
N VAL A 565 -3.56 0.29 -15.80
CA VAL A 565 -2.70 -0.83 -16.23
C VAL A 565 -3.54 -1.97 -16.80
N VAL A 566 -4.66 -2.32 -16.18
CA VAL A 566 -5.57 -3.36 -16.71
C VAL A 566 -6.19 -2.93 -18.04
N ALA A 567 -6.64 -1.69 -18.14
CA ALA A 567 -7.18 -1.16 -19.39
C ALA A 567 -6.11 -1.15 -20.50
N GLY A 568 -4.90 -0.70 -20.20
CA GLY A 568 -3.78 -0.67 -21.14
C GLY A 568 -3.37 -2.07 -21.63
N THR A 569 -3.21 -3.02 -20.72
CA THR A 569 -2.92 -4.42 -21.07
C THR A 569 -4.03 -5.05 -21.91
N TRP A 570 -5.30 -4.72 -21.64
CA TRP A 570 -6.42 -5.18 -22.45
C TRP A 570 -6.38 -4.59 -23.87
N VAL A 571 -6.11 -3.28 -24.02
CA VAL A 571 -5.96 -2.63 -25.33
C VAL A 571 -4.80 -3.23 -26.12
N VAL A 572 -3.63 -3.39 -25.50
CA VAL A 572 -2.46 -4.02 -26.14
C VAL A 572 -2.79 -5.44 -26.59
N ARG A 573 -3.51 -6.23 -25.78
CA ARG A 573 -3.97 -7.56 -26.17
C ARG A 573 -4.89 -7.51 -27.38
N VAL A 574 -5.88 -6.60 -27.40
CA VAL A 574 -6.81 -6.47 -28.52
C VAL A 574 -6.08 -6.07 -29.80
N LEU A 575 -5.12 -5.14 -29.71
CA LEU A 575 -4.28 -4.75 -30.84
C LEU A 575 -3.39 -5.91 -31.31
N TRP A 576 -2.77 -6.64 -30.38
CA TRP A 576 -1.95 -7.81 -30.69
C TRP A 576 -2.76 -8.90 -31.40
N LEU A 577 -3.96 -9.22 -30.90
CA LEU A 577 -4.86 -10.16 -31.54
C LEU A 577 -5.28 -9.69 -32.94
N LYS A 578 -5.57 -8.39 -33.12
CA LYS A 578 -5.87 -7.82 -34.43
C LYS A 578 -4.68 -7.94 -35.39
N CYS A 579 -3.46 -7.67 -34.93
CA CYS A 579 -2.24 -7.83 -35.72
C CYS A 579 -2.01 -9.30 -36.11
N LEU A 580 -2.21 -10.25 -35.19
CA LEU A 580 -2.12 -11.68 -35.50
C LEU A 580 -3.16 -12.10 -36.53
N THR A 581 -4.41 -11.64 -36.40
CA THR A 581 -5.44 -11.94 -37.41
C THR A 581 -5.16 -11.29 -38.76
N ALA A 582 -4.53 -10.11 -38.79
CA ALA A 582 -4.12 -9.45 -40.02
C ALA A 582 -2.96 -10.21 -40.69
N GLN A 583 -2.00 -10.69 -39.91
CA GLN A 583 -0.92 -11.57 -40.40
C GLN A 583 -1.46 -12.90 -40.91
N ASP A 584 -2.44 -13.52 -40.24
CA ASP A 584 -3.10 -14.75 -40.72
C ASP A 584 -3.87 -14.53 -42.03
N VAL A 585 -4.45 -13.34 -42.26
CA VAL A 585 -5.10 -13.00 -43.54
C VAL A 585 -4.06 -12.79 -44.64
N GLU A 586 -2.96 -12.08 -44.36
CA GLU A 586 -1.86 -11.88 -45.30
C GLU A 586 -1.07 -13.18 -45.59
N GLN A 587 -0.98 -14.09 -44.61
CA GLN A 587 -0.44 -15.44 -44.81
C GLN A 587 -1.44 -16.34 -45.53
N ARG A 588 -2.76 -16.19 -45.34
CA ARG A 588 -3.77 -16.96 -46.08
C ARG A 588 -3.85 -16.52 -47.55
N ASP A 589 -3.61 -15.24 -47.85
CA ASP A 589 -3.46 -14.77 -49.23
C ASP A 589 -2.16 -15.27 -49.87
N ARG A 590 -1.05 -15.36 -49.12
CA ARG A 590 0.20 -16.02 -49.58
C ARG A 590 0.12 -17.55 -49.65
N PHE A 591 -0.67 -18.21 -48.81
CA PHE A 591 -0.88 -19.66 -48.83
C PHE A 591 -1.79 -20.11 -49.98
N SER A 592 -2.61 -19.21 -50.56
CA SER A 592 -3.30 -19.48 -51.82
C SER A 592 -2.35 -19.53 -53.03
N GLN A 593 -1.11 -19.07 -52.86
CA GLN A 593 -0.09 -18.98 -53.93
C GLN A 593 1.16 -19.83 -53.67
N CYS A 594 1.21 -20.58 -52.56
CA CYS A 594 2.35 -21.43 -52.19
C CYS A 594 1.88 -22.85 -51.77
N SER A 595 0.93 -23.42 -52.52
CA SER A 595 0.57 -24.85 -52.45
C SER A 595 1.46 -25.73 -53.34
N ASP A 596 2.58 -25.22 -53.83
CA ASP A 596 3.63 -26.00 -54.49
C ASP A 596 5.00 -25.52 -53.99
N SER A 597 5.53 -26.22 -52.98
CA SER A 597 6.95 -26.33 -52.57
C SER A 597 7.21 -26.06 -51.09
N CYS A 598 7.95 -27.02 -50.52
CA CYS A 598 8.72 -27.00 -49.28
C CYS A 598 8.00 -27.27 -47.95
N ALA A 599 7.99 -28.57 -47.65
CA ALA A 599 8.22 -29.10 -46.32
C ALA A 599 9.56 -28.61 -45.72
N VAL A 600 9.64 -28.70 -44.38
CA VAL A 600 10.82 -28.76 -43.50
C VAL A 600 11.11 -27.48 -42.67
N LEU A 601 11.18 -27.71 -41.34
CA LEU A 601 11.64 -26.86 -40.21
C LEU A 601 10.63 -25.81 -39.67
N GLY A 602 10.38 -25.66 -38.37
CA GLY A 602 11.05 -26.21 -37.20
C GLY A 602 10.21 -26.04 -35.92
N TRP A 603 10.33 -27.05 -35.07
CA TRP A 603 9.73 -27.15 -33.75
C TRP A 603 10.50 -26.27 -32.76
N SER A 604 10.03 -25.06 -32.44
CA SER A 604 10.54 -24.29 -31.29
C SER A 604 9.55 -23.25 -30.73
N LEU A 605 8.44 -22.96 -31.41
CA LEU A 605 7.44 -21.98 -30.93
C LEU A 605 6.30 -22.58 -30.07
N MET A 606 6.23 -23.91 -29.92
CA MET A 606 5.12 -24.56 -29.20
C MET A 606 5.19 -24.39 -27.67
N ALA A 607 6.38 -24.14 -27.10
CA ALA A 607 6.55 -24.01 -25.65
C ALA A 607 6.00 -22.67 -25.08
N TYR A 608 5.94 -21.61 -25.90
CA TYR A 608 5.36 -20.33 -25.48
C TYR A 608 3.83 -20.30 -25.67
N CYS A 609 3.33 -21.03 -26.68
CA CYS A 609 1.90 -21.15 -26.95
C CYS A 609 1.16 -21.97 -25.88
N GLU A 610 1.80 -22.98 -25.27
CA GLU A 610 1.20 -23.73 -24.14
C GLU A 610 1.12 -22.91 -22.85
N TYR A 611 2.06 -21.99 -22.60
CA TYR A 611 2.02 -21.14 -21.40
C TYR A 611 0.95 -20.05 -21.51
N VAL A 612 0.73 -19.49 -22.71
CA VAL A 612 -0.29 -18.46 -22.97
C VAL A 612 -1.69 -19.06 -23.16
N CYS A 613 -1.84 -20.26 -23.76
CA CYS A 613 -3.11 -20.99 -23.77
C CYS A 613 -3.52 -21.52 -22.38
N SER A 614 -2.58 -21.65 -21.43
CA SER A 614 -2.88 -22.00 -20.03
C SER A 614 -3.52 -20.83 -19.24
N LEU A 615 -3.35 -19.59 -19.71
CA LEU A 615 -4.01 -18.40 -19.14
C LEU A 615 -5.46 -18.24 -19.64
N ASP A 616 -5.76 -18.69 -20.86
CA ASP A 616 -7.11 -18.63 -21.44
C ASP A 616 -8.10 -19.59 -20.74
N LYS A 617 -7.60 -20.69 -20.18
CA LYS A 617 -8.41 -21.59 -19.32
C LYS A 617 -8.62 -21.07 -17.89
N ARG A 618 -7.96 -19.98 -17.48
CA ARG A 618 -8.12 -19.40 -16.12
C ARG A 618 -9.07 -18.20 -16.05
N PHE A 619 -9.53 -17.70 -17.20
CA PHE A 619 -10.70 -16.83 -17.31
C PHE A 619 -11.96 -17.68 -17.55
N LEU A 620 -12.23 -18.62 -16.65
CA LEU A 620 -13.46 -19.42 -16.75
C LEU A 620 -14.64 -18.64 -16.17
N LEU A 621 -15.50 -18.22 -17.09
CA LEU A 621 -16.93 -17.98 -16.88
C LEU A 621 -17.48 -19.06 -15.93
N TYR A 622 -17.89 -18.68 -14.72
CA TYR A 622 -18.60 -19.58 -13.83
C TYR A 622 -20.01 -19.84 -14.40
N PRO A 623 -20.39 -21.09 -14.75
CA PRO A 623 -21.77 -21.42 -15.03
C PRO A 623 -22.51 -21.69 -13.70
N ARG A 624 -23.77 -21.25 -13.63
CA ARG A 624 -24.68 -21.43 -12.48
C ARG A 624 -24.75 -22.88 -11.97
#